data_AF-I2G6U6-F1
#
_entry.id   AF-I2G6U6-F1
#
_cell.length_a   1.000
_cell.length_b   1.000
_cell.length_c   1.000
_cell.angle_alpha   90.00
_cell.angle_beta   90.00
_cell.angle_gamma   90.00
#
_symmetry.space_group_name_H-M   'P 1'
#
loop_
_entity.id
_entity.type
_entity.pdbx_description
1 polymer ?
#
loop_
_entity_poly.entity_id
_entity_poly.type
_entity_poly.pdbx_seq_one_letter_code
_entity_poly.pdbx_strand_id
1 'polypeptide(L)'
;MPSSSPSVTVLFPAAGDDSVFSSVSSFFSSLLPVVYAEESQDNESEEESEEAEEEEDEEDEDEPEDPAPAIYEECEKSKACAPFKHHFDECTKRVEEGKGFEGENCIEEFFHLAHCAQECTAPKLFAKLV
;
A
#
# COMPACT_ATOMS: atom_id res chain seq x y z
N MET A 1 -34.04 27.01 -20.95
CA MET A 1 -32.82 27.39 -21.70
C MET A 1 -31.86 26.22 -21.58
N PRO A 2 -31.51 25.54 -22.67
CA PRO A 2 -30.60 24.40 -22.64
C PRO A 2 -29.15 24.90 -22.48
N SER A 3 -28.51 24.55 -21.37
CA SER A 3 -27.07 24.78 -21.19
C SER A 3 -26.34 23.55 -21.71
N SER A 4 -25.70 23.73 -22.85
CA SER A 4 -24.89 22.73 -23.54
C SER A 4 -23.59 22.53 -22.75
N SER A 5 -23.32 21.32 -22.27
CA SER A 5 -21.97 20.94 -21.81
C SER A 5 -21.08 20.65 -23.03
N PRO A 6 -19.82 21.11 -23.06
CA PRO A 6 -18.85 20.62 -24.03
C PRO A 6 -18.36 19.24 -23.56
N SER A 7 -18.61 18.23 -24.40
CA SER A 7 -18.03 16.90 -24.25
C SER A 7 -16.55 16.98 -24.58
N VAL A 8 -15.67 16.81 -23.59
CA VAL A 8 -14.22 16.74 -23.82
C VAL A 8 -13.88 15.31 -24.18
N THR A 9 -13.76 15.05 -25.47
CA THR A 9 -13.19 13.80 -25.98
C THR A 9 -11.69 13.83 -25.74
N VAL A 10 -11.18 12.93 -24.89
CA VAL A 10 -9.75 12.70 -24.75
C VAL A 10 -9.30 11.91 -25.97
N LEU A 11 -8.55 12.57 -26.85
CA LEU A 11 -7.88 11.96 -27.99
C LEU A 11 -6.58 11.32 -27.49
N PHE A 12 -6.53 10.00 -27.45
CA PHE A 12 -5.29 9.25 -27.27
C PHE A 12 -4.42 9.42 -28.53
N PRO A 13 -3.20 10.02 -28.46
CA PRO A 13 -2.27 9.97 -29.57
C PRO A 13 -1.61 8.60 -29.62
N ALA A 14 -1.64 8.04 -30.83
CA ALA A 14 -0.94 6.83 -31.22
C ALA A 14 0.57 6.97 -31.07
N ALA A 15 1.23 5.80 -31.02
CA ALA A 15 2.66 5.60 -30.94
C ALA A 15 3.51 6.56 -31.81
N GLY A 16 4.64 6.98 -31.23
CA GLY A 16 5.79 7.49 -31.94
C GLY A 16 6.16 8.94 -31.62
N ASP A 17 6.90 9.14 -30.53
CA ASP A 17 7.73 10.34 -30.34
C ASP A 17 8.94 9.99 -29.46
N ASP A 18 9.95 9.36 -30.06
CA ASP A 18 11.26 9.00 -29.45
C ASP A 18 12.10 10.21 -29.00
N SER A 19 11.60 11.44 -29.15
CA SER A 19 12.36 12.67 -28.89
C SER A 19 12.25 13.17 -27.44
N VAL A 20 11.12 12.92 -26.75
CA VAL A 20 10.88 13.44 -25.40
C VAL A 20 11.58 12.60 -24.32
N PHE A 21 11.71 11.29 -24.54
CA PHE A 21 12.39 10.37 -23.61
C PHE A 21 13.93 10.49 -23.67
N SER A 22 14.48 10.93 -24.80
CA SER A 22 15.94 11.11 -24.98
C SER A 22 16.51 12.21 -24.07
N SER A 23 15.73 13.28 -23.82
CA SER A 23 16.19 14.42 -23.02
C SER A 23 16.18 14.16 -21.50
N VAL A 24 15.30 13.28 -21.00
CA VAL A 24 15.24 12.91 -19.57
C VAL A 24 16.19 11.75 -19.23
N SER A 25 16.44 10.85 -20.18
CA SER A 25 17.38 9.73 -20.02
C SER A 25 18.83 10.20 -19.78
N SER A 26 19.25 11.30 -20.42
CA SER A 26 20.61 11.84 -20.28
C SER A 26 20.90 12.38 -18.87
N PHE A 27 19.87 12.81 -18.13
CA PHE A 27 20.03 13.31 -16.76
C PHE A 27 20.00 12.19 -15.70
N PHE A 28 19.26 11.10 -15.97
CA PHE A 28 19.19 9.96 -15.04
C PHE A 28 20.37 8.98 -15.22
N SER A 29 20.95 8.91 -16.41
CA SER A 29 22.10 8.03 -16.72
C SER A 29 23.40 8.42 -16.01
N SER A 30 23.49 9.65 -15.49
CA SER A 30 24.70 10.11 -14.77
C SER A 30 24.70 9.74 -13.28
N LEU A 31 23.57 9.29 -12.72
CA LEU A 31 23.45 9.00 -11.29
C LEU A 31 23.26 7.53 -10.95
N LEU A 32 22.79 6.69 -11.87
CA LEU A 32 22.65 5.25 -11.65
C LEU A 32 23.17 4.49 -12.87
N PRO A 33 24.05 3.49 -12.71
CA PRO A 33 24.42 2.62 -13.82
C PRO A 33 23.17 1.93 -14.36
N VAL A 34 22.84 2.21 -15.62
CA VAL A 34 21.73 1.56 -16.34
C VAL A 34 22.04 0.07 -16.47
N VAL A 35 21.21 -0.78 -15.86
CA VAL A 35 21.11 -2.20 -16.16
C VAL A 35 20.14 -2.34 -17.34
N TYR A 36 20.62 -2.87 -18.46
CA TYR A 36 19.76 -3.26 -19.58
C TYR A 36 19.07 -4.57 -19.22
N ALA A 37 17.77 -4.52 -18.94
CA ALA A 37 16.92 -5.70 -19.04
C ALA A 37 16.63 -5.93 -20.53
N GLU A 38 17.24 -6.97 -21.09
CA GLU A 38 16.98 -7.43 -22.45
C GLU A 38 15.54 -7.98 -22.54
N GLU A 39 14.69 -7.27 -23.28
CA GLU A 39 13.30 -7.64 -23.54
C GLU A 39 13.29 -8.93 -24.39
N SER A 40 13.01 -10.04 -23.73
CA SER A 40 12.87 -11.36 -24.33
C SER A 40 11.50 -11.43 -24.99
N GLN A 41 11.51 -11.67 -26.29
CA GLN A 41 10.36 -11.80 -27.17
C GLN A 41 9.49 -12.99 -26.78
N ASP A 42 8.20 -12.73 -26.61
CA ASP A 42 7.13 -13.67 -26.25
C ASP A 42 6.79 -14.63 -27.42
N ASN A 43 6.77 -15.95 -27.19
CA ASN A 43 5.75 -16.85 -27.79
C ASN A 43 5.70 -18.28 -27.22
N GLU A 44 4.43 -18.71 -27.01
CA GLU A 44 3.86 -20.07 -26.96
C GLU A 44 4.24 -20.98 -25.77
N SER A 45 3.35 -21.33 -24.84
CA SER A 45 2.00 -21.94 -24.87
C SER A 45 2.05 -23.44 -24.52
N GLU A 46 1.04 -23.82 -23.76
CA GLU A 46 0.50 -25.16 -23.44
C GLU A 46 0.95 -25.87 -22.15
N GLU A 47 -0.11 -26.08 -21.35
CA GLU A 47 -0.30 -26.95 -20.21
C GLU A 47 0.18 -28.38 -20.45
N GLU A 48 0.67 -29.02 -19.39
CA GLU A 48 0.11 -30.31 -18.98
C GLU A 48 0.36 -30.54 -17.48
N SER A 49 -0.74 -30.67 -16.75
CA SER A 49 -0.99 -31.64 -15.68
C SER A 49 0.22 -32.29 -15.01
N GLU A 50 0.33 -32.15 -13.69
CA GLU A 50 0.21 -33.33 -12.82
C GLU A 50 -0.13 -32.92 -11.39
N GLU A 51 -1.30 -33.39 -10.98
CA GLU A 51 -1.82 -33.46 -9.62
C GLU A 51 -0.84 -34.32 -8.79
N ALA A 52 -0.15 -33.70 -7.84
CA ALA A 52 0.73 -34.38 -6.91
C ALA A 52 0.50 -33.81 -5.51
N GLU A 53 -0.24 -34.61 -4.75
CA GLU A 53 -0.13 -34.81 -3.31
C GLU A 53 -0.47 -33.60 -2.41
N GLU A 54 -1.69 -33.70 -1.87
CA GLU A 54 -1.98 -33.39 -0.46
C GLU A 54 -0.83 -33.90 0.44
N GLU A 55 0.14 -33.04 0.72
CA GLU A 55 0.73 -33.01 2.05
C GLU A 55 0.14 -31.79 2.75
N GLU A 56 -0.87 -32.05 3.60
CA GLU A 56 -1.17 -31.18 4.73
C GLU A 56 0.15 -30.99 5.49
N ASP A 57 0.77 -29.85 5.24
CA ASP A 57 1.88 -29.30 6.01
C ASP A 57 1.36 -28.95 7.42
N GLU A 58 1.11 -29.98 8.24
CA GLU A 58 0.92 -29.88 9.69
C GLU A 58 2.26 -29.66 10.43
N GLU A 59 3.23 -28.95 9.83
CA GLU A 59 4.50 -28.56 10.47
C GLU A 59 4.59 -27.05 10.82
N ASP A 60 3.48 -26.30 10.82
CA ASP A 60 3.46 -24.85 11.15
C ASP A 60 2.85 -24.51 12.54
N GLU A 61 2.65 -25.48 13.44
CA GLU A 61 2.12 -25.19 14.80
C GLU A 61 3.19 -24.77 15.84
N ASP A 62 4.49 -24.79 15.49
CA ASP A 62 5.60 -24.50 16.42
C ASP A 62 6.39 -23.21 16.09
N GLU A 63 5.96 -22.39 15.12
CA GLU A 63 6.55 -21.06 14.89
C GLU A 63 6.15 -20.11 16.04
N PRO A 64 7.10 -19.44 16.71
CA PRO A 64 6.76 -18.45 17.73
C PRO A 64 6.00 -17.27 17.12
N GLU A 65 4.78 -17.00 17.60
CA GLU A 65 3.94 -15.89 17.14
C GLU A 65 4.68 -14.54 17.25
N ASP A 66 4.61 -13.70 16.20
CA ASP A 66 5.19 -12.34 16.22
C ASP A 66 4.54 -11.51 17.33
N PRO A 67 5.31 -11.01 18.32
CA PRO A 67 4.76 -10.19 19.38
C PRO A 67 4.32 -8.79 18.94
N ALA A 68 4.68 -8.32 17.74
CA ALA A 68 4.42 -6.96 17.28
C ALA A 68 2.92 -6.59 17.23
N PRO A 69 2.00 -7.38 16.64
CA PRO A 69 0.58 -7.03 16.54
C PRO A 69 -0.07 -6.88 17.91
N ALA A 70 0.21 -7.79 18.84
CA ALA A 70 -0.33 -7.75 20.20
C ALA A 70 0.15 -6.52 20.98
N ILE A 71 1.44 -6.17 20.88
CA ILE A 71 1.99 -4.97 21.52
C ILE A 71 1.39 -3.71 20.92
N TYR A 72 1.26 -3.66 19.59
CA TYR A 72 0.72 -2.51 18.89
C TYR A 72 -0.75 -2.26 19.28
N GLU A 73 -1.58 -3.30 19.33
CA GLU A 73 -2.98 -3.20 19.76
C GLU A 73 -3.12 -2.73 21.23
N GLU A 74 -2.26 -3.20 22.13
CA GLU A 74 -2.19 -2.72 23.52
C GLU A 74 -1.86 -1.21 23.56
N CYS A 75 -0.92 -0.76 22.72
CA CYS A 75 -0.50 0.63 22.63
C CYS A 75 -1.58 1.54 22.03
N GLU A 76 -2.31 1.08 21.01
CA GLU A 76 -3.47 1.81 20.46
C GLU A 76 -4.59 2.02 21.47
N LYS A 77 -4.86 1.00 22.32
CA LYS A 77 -5.87 1.06 23.38
C LYS A 77 -5.38 1.75 24.66
N SER A 78 -4.14 2.24 24.67
CA SER A 78 -3.57 2.90 25.83
C SER A 78 -4.28 4.22 26.13
N LYS A 79 -4.22 4.67 27.39
CA LYS A 79 -4.82 5.94 27.81
C LYS A 79 -4.24 7.16 27.08
N ALA A 80 -2.98 7.09 26.67
CA ALA A 80 -2.32 8.16 25.94
C ALA A 80 -2.84 8.27 24.50
N CYS A 81 -3.10 7.13 23.85
CA CYS A 81 -3.56 7.09 22.46
C CYS A 81 -5.09 7.07 22.30
N ALA A 82 -5.85 6.89 23.39
CA ALA A 82 -7.31 6.85 23.37
C ALA A 82 -7.99 8.04 22.65
N PRO A 83 -7.54 9.31 22.78
CA PRO A 83 -8.13 10.42 22.05
C PRO A 83 -7.94 10.30 20.54
N PHE A 84 -6.75 9.90 20.09
CA PHE A 84 -6.45 9.72 18.67
C PHE A 84 -7.23 8.55 18.08
N LYS A 85 -7.34 7.45 18.84
CA LYS A 85 -8.18 6.32 18.46
C LYS A 85 -9.64 6.72 18.31
N HIS A 86 -10.17 7.50 19.26
CA HIS A 86 -11.54 8.00 19.17
C HIS A 86 -11.76 8.84 17.89
N HIS A 87 -10.85 9.76 17.56
CA HIS A 87 -10.95 10.56 16.34
C HIS A 87 -10.87 9.71 15.07
N PHE A 88 -9.98 8.73 15.03
CA PHE A 88 -9.87 7.80 13.91
C PHE A 88 -11.14 6.95 13.73
N ASP A 89 -11.67 6.39 14.82
CA ASP A 89 -12.90 5.59 14.78
C ASP A 89 -14.11 6.46 14.37
N GLU A 90 -14.17 7.72 14.81
CA GLU A 90 -15.21 8.68 14.42
C GLU A 90 -15.12 9.05 12.93
N CYS A 91 -13.92 9.32 12.42
CA CYS A 91 -13.71 9.58 10.99
C CYS A 91 -14.13 8.37 10.17
N THR A 92 -13.63 7.18 10.53
CA THR A 92 -13.91 5.93 9.80
C THR A 92 -15.41 5.70 9.71
N LYS A 93 -16.12 5.82 10.83
CA LYS A 93 -17.57 5.70 10.87
C LYS A 93 -18.27 6.73 9.96
N ARG A 94 -17.84 8.00 9.97
CA ARG A 94 -18.46 9.05 9.14
C ARG A 94 -18.25 8.78 7.64
N VAL A 95 -17.06 8.34 7.26
CA VAL A 95 -16.72 7.98 5.87
C VAL A 95 -17.51 6.76 5.42
N GLU A 96 -17.57 5.70 6.22
CA GLU A 96 -18.34 4.49 5.94
C GLU A 96 -19.85 4.75 5.83
N GLU A 97 -20.38 5.65 6.66
CA GLU A 97 -21.78 6.06 6.62
C GLU A 97 -22.10 7.02 5.45
N GLY A 98 -21.10 7.42 4.66
CA GLY A 98 -21.25 8.40 3.57
C GLY A 98 -21.67 9.79 4.07
N LYS A 99 -21.43 10.08 5.35
CA LYS A 99 -21.69 11.38 6.00
C LYS A 99 -20.47 12.30 5.97
N GLY A 100 -19.36 11.82 5.42
CA GLY A 100 -18.16 12.61 5.21
C GLY A 100 -18.30 13.60 4.06
N PHE A 101 -17.31 14.47 3.90
CA PHE A 101 -17.21 15.33 2.72
C PHE A 101 -16.78 14.52 1.49
N GLU A 102 -17.04 15.06 0.29
CA GLU A 102 -16.64 14.41 -0.96
C GLU A 102 -15.11 14.27 -1.03
N GLY A 103 -14.62 13.04 -1.06
CA GLY A 103 -13.19 12.74 -1.03
C GLY A 103 -12.56 12.70 0.38
N GLU A 104 -13.37 12.71 1.44
CA GLU A 104 -12.88 12.49 2.81
C GLU A 104 -12.18 11.14 2.94
N ASN A 105 -11.00 11.17 3.56
CA ASN A 105 -10.26 10.00 4.00
C ASN A 105 -9.72 10.23 5.41
N CYS A 106 -9.46 9.15 6.14
CA CYS A 106 -9.07 9.20 7.55
C CYS A 106 -7.55 9.06 7.77
N ILE A 107 -6.74 9.44 6.77
CA ILE A 107 -5.29 9.24 6.80
C ILE A 107 -4.63 10.16 7.84
N GLU A 108 -5.15 11.37 8.04
CA GLU A 108 -4.65 12.29 9.06
C GLU A 108 -4.85 11.70 10.47
N GLU A 109 -6.06 11.27 10.79
CA GLU A 109 -6.38 10.65 12.08
C GLU A 109 -5.64 9.33 12.28
N PHE A 110 -5.46 8.55 11.21
CA PHE A 110 -4.62 7.36 11.23
C PHE A 110 -3.17 7.69 11.57
N PHE A 111 -2.57 8.73 10.97
CA PHE A 111 -1.20 9.11 11.30
C PHE A 111 -1.05 9.60 12.73
N HIS A 112 -2.05 10.28 13.29
CA HIS A 112 -2.04 10.65 14.71
C HIS A 112 -2.09 9.42 15.64
N LEU A 113 -2.96 8.46 15.34
CA LEU A 113 -3.05 7.21 16.11
C LEU A 113 -1.76 6.39 15.97
N ALA A 114 -1.30 6.17 14.74
CA ALA A 114 -0.11 5.40 14.43
C ALA A 114 1.14 6.02 15.06
N HIS A 115 1.30 7.34 14.99
CA HIS A 115 2.43 8.03 15.63
C HIS A 115 2.45 7.76 17.15
N CYS A 116 1.31 7.92 17.84
CA CYS A 116 1.20 7.64 19.26
C CYS A 116 1.47 6.16 19.59
N ALA A 117 0.86 5.24 18.84
CA ALA A 117 0.99 3.80 19.08
C ALA A 117 2.42 3.33 18.82
N GLN A 118 3.10 3.85 17.81
CA GLN A 118 4.49 3.50 17.48
C GLN A 118 5.49 3.99 18.53
N GLU A 119 5.32 5.19 19.09
CA GLU A 119 6.14 5.68 20.22
C GLU A 119 6.05 4.75 21.45
N CYS A 120 4.87 4.16 21.68
CA CYS A 120 4.65 3.15 22.72
C CYS A 120 5.19 1.77 22.34
N THR A 121 5.02 1.36 21.08
CA THR A 121 5.32 0.00 20.59
C THR A 121 6.80 -0.24 20.45
N ALA A 122 7.54 0.71 19.87
CA ALA A 122 8.97 0.55 19.58
C ALA A 122 9.81 0.07 20.78
N PRO A 123 9.81 0.72 21.96
CA PRO A 123 10.62 0.27 23.08
C PRO A 123 10.20 -1.09 23.64
N LYS A 124 8.91 -1.46 23.55
CA LYS A 124 8.40 -2.76 24.03
C LYS A 124 8.74 -3.89 23.09
N LEU A 125 8.63 -3.65 21.78
CA LEU A 125 8.90 -4.64 20.74
C LEU A 125 10.40 -4.96 20.70
N PHE A 126 11.27 -3.94 20.63
CA PHE A 126 12.72 -4.17 20.58
C PHE A 126 13.30 -4.78 21.86
N ALA A 127 12.59 -4.72 22.98
CA ALA A 127 12.97 -5.46 24.20
C ALA A 127 12.71 -6.98 24.10
N LYS A 128 11.86 -7.42 23.17
CA LYS A 128 11.57 -8.85 22.91
C LYS A 128 12.41 -9.44 21.77
N LEU A 129 12.90 -8.61 20.85
CA LEU A 129 13.66 -9.03 19.65
C LEU A 129 15.18 -9.10 19.89
N VAL A 130 15.61 -9.41 21.11
CA VAL A 130 17.04 -9.43 21.51
C VAL A 130 17.72 -10.72 21.08
#